data_AF-A0A662W9G7-F1
#
_entry.id   AF-A0A662W9G7-F1
#
_cell.length_a   1.000
_cell.length_b   1.000
_cell.length_c   1.000
_cell.angle_alpha   90.00
_cell.angle_beta   90.00
_cell.angle_gamma   90.00
#
_symmetry.space_group_name_H-M   'P 1'
#
loop_
_entity.id
_entity.type
_entity.pdbx_description
1 polymer ?
#
loop_
_entity_poly.entity_id
_entity_poly.type
_entity_poly.pdbx_seq_one_letter_code
_entity_poly.pdbx_strand_id
1 'polypeptide(L)'
;MLKKCLPILLILLIVQPVQAVLKGSQHPPGYGEICFPCHGLLLSESEQISKLSHCRCHSVDIWSGTHISMESLSKLHGLDPCIKCHIGAGYNSENLDAIAVHIPHTNVKCSACHGEGVVVRPESRDCYHCHKGGVHEVHGEILNEICVACHGKVIYKFAELKKEVGVKETPIAEKAKPFSLYDVLKNIFAGLLGRI
;
A
#
# COMPACT_ATOMS: atom_id res chain seq x y z
N MET A 1 -55.93 21.58 23.56
CA MET A 1 -54.56 21.95 24.02
C MET A 1 -53.51 21.36 23.07
N LEU A 2 -53.44 21.82 21.82
CA LEU A 2 -52.64 21.16 20.77
C LEU A 2 -51.84 22.18 19.93
N LYS A 3 -50.99 22.99 20.56
CA LYS A 3 -50.06 23.90 19.85
C LYS A 3 -48.83 24.12 20.73
N LYS A 4 -47.80 23.27 20.60
CA LYS A 4 -46.42 23.56 21.10
C LYS A 4 -45.33 22.52 20.75
N CYS A 5 -45.56 21.53 19.87
CA CYS A 5 -44.53 20.55 19.51
C CYS A 5 -43.93 20.73 18.10
N LEU A 6 -44.29 21.77 17.37
CA LEU A 6 -43.90 21.90 15.95
C LEU A 6 -42.48 22.46 15.65
N PRO A 7 -41.73 23.16 16.54
CA PRO A 7 -40.44 23.72 16.12
C PRO A 7 -39.25 22.77 16.28
N ILE A 8 -39.38 21.68 17.05
CA ILE A 8 -38.24 20.78 17.35
C ILE A 8 -38.08 19.72 16.25
N LEU A 9 -39.19 19.25 15.65
CA LEU A 9 -39.15 18.21 14.62
C LEU A 9 -38.55 18.72 13.29
N LEU A 10 -38.73 20.01 12.97
CA LEU A 10 -38.20 20.61 11.74
C LEU A 10 -36.68 20.86 11.82
N ILE A 11 -36.14 21.16 13.02
CA ILE A 11 -34.69 21.34 13.23
C ILE A 11 -33.97 20.00 13.16
N LEU A 12 -34.57 18.91 13.68
CA LEU A 12 -34.01 17.56 13.59
C LEU A 12 -33.89 17.06 12.13
N LEU A 13 -34.78 17.48 11.23
CA LEU A 13 -34.74 17.10 9.80
C LEU A 13 -33.62 17.79 9.01
N ILE A 14 -33.11 18.94 9.47
CA ILE A 14 -32.05 19.70 8.78
C ILE A 14 -30.64 19.26 9.25
N VAL A 15 -30.53 18.66 10.44
CA VAL A 15 -29.24 18.26 11.03
C VAL A 15 -28.84 16.81 10.67
N GLN A 16 -29.78 15.97 10.25
CA GLN A 16 -29.54 14.57 9.88
C GLN A 16 -28.70 14.35 8.60
N PRO A 17 -28.75 15.17 7.53
CA PRO A 17 -27.92 14.89 6.35
C PRO A 17 -26.43 15.18 6.59
N VAL A 18 -26.08 15.93 7.64
CA VAL A 18 -24.69 16.31 7.90
C VAL A 18 -23.89 15.16 8.52
N GLN A 19 -24.52 14.29 9.32
CA GLN A 19 -23.79 13.20 9.99
C GLN A 19 -23.42 12.05 9.04
N ALA A 20 -24.19 11.83 7.96
CA ALA A 20 -23.88 10.86 6.91
C ALA A 20 -22.73 11.34 6.01
N VAL A 21 -22.63 12.65 5.76
CA VAL A 21 -21.52 13.27 5.00
C VAL A 21 -20.18 13.18 5.76
N LEU A 22 -20.23 13.12 7.09
CA LEU A 22 -19.04 13.15 7.96
C LEU A 22 -18.53 11.78 8.40
N LYS A 23 -19.26 10.69 8.13
CA LYS A 23 -18.86 9.32 8.53
C LYS A 23 -18.59 8.43 7.31
N GLY A 24 -17.34 8.44 6.86
CA GLY A 24 -16.63 7.21 6.49
C GLY A 24 -16.91 6.55 5.13
N SER A 25 -17.77 7.08 4.27
CA SER A 25 -17.93 6.52 2.90
C SER A 25 -18.20 7.62 1.87
N GLN A 26 -17.28 8.59 1.77
CA GLN A 26 -17.34 9.61 0.71
C GLN A 26 -17.00 9.07 -0.69
N HIS A 27 -16.60 7.79 -0.79
CA HIS A 27 -16.25 7.11 -2.03
C HIS A 27 -17.10 5.84 -2.19
N PRO A 28 -17.58 5.51 -3.41
CA PRO A 28 -18.24 4.24 -3.67
C PRO A 28 -17.34 3.05 -3.27
N PRO A 29 -17.92 1.92 -2.83
CA PRO A 29 -17.15 0.68 -2.64
C PRO A 29 -16.35 0.34 -3.90
N GLY A 30 -15.09 -0.05 -3.75
CA GLY A 30 -14.14 -0.25 -4.86
C GLY A 30 -13.35 0.99 -5.29
N TYR A 31 -13.83 2.21 -4.98
CA TYR A 31 -13.16 3.43 -5.42
C TYR A 31 -12.00 3.82 -4.49
N GLY A 32 -10.78 3.86 -5.05
CA GLY A 32 -9.56 4.17 -4.30
C GLY A 32 -8.99 3.00 -3.49
N GLU A 33 -9.63 1.83 -3.49
CA GLU A 33 -9.17 0.64 -2.75
C GLU A 33 -7.76 0.19 -3.16
N ILE A 34 -7.39 0.38 -4.43
CA ILE A 34 -6.02 0.12 -4.91
C ILE A 34 -5.03 1.24 -4.58
N CYS A 35 -5.53 2.45 -4.29
CA CYS A 35 -4.69 3.64 -4.08
C CYS A 35 -4.28 3.79 -2.62
N PHE A 36 -5.22 3.56 -1.70
CA PHE A 36 -5.00 3.78 -0.27
C PHE A 36 -3.87 2.95 0.35
N PRO A 37 -3.64 1.67 -0.02
CA PRO A 37 -2.52 0.90 0.52
C PRO A 37 -1.17 1.55 0.21
N CYS A 38 -0.95 1.99 -1.03
CA CYS A 38 0.27 2.68 -1.42
C CYS A 38 0.41 4.02 -0.71
N HIS A 39 -0.66 4.82 -0.64
CA HIS A 39 -0.61 6.12 0.03
C HIS A 39 -0.40 6.00 1.54
N GLY A 40 -1.01 5.01 2.18
CA GLY A 40 -0.80 4.71 3.59
C GLY A 40 0.62 4.25 3.90
N LEU A 41 1.25 3.52 2.98
CA LEU A 41 2.61 2.98 3.14
C LEU A 41 3.71 3.97 2.77
N LEU A 42 3.54 4.71 1.68
CA LEU A 42 4.60 5.51 1.05
C LEU A 42 4.59 6.99 1.46
N LEU A 43 3.49 7.47 2.05
CA LEU A 43 3.35 8.84 2.51
C LEU A 43 3.29 8.87 4.04
N SER A 44 4.06 9.77 4.63
CA SER A 44 3.88 10.13 6.04
C SER A 44 2.50 10.73 6.28
N GLU A 45 2.05 10.76 7.54
CA GLU A 45 0.74 11.32 7.89
C GLU A 45 0.58 12.78 7.40
N SER A 46 1.62 13.61 7.54
CA SER A 46 1.61 14.99 7.05
C SER A 46 1.57 15.08 5.53
N GLU A 47 2.19 14.14 4.81
CA GLU A 47 2.08 14.03 3.35
C GLU A 47 0.70 13.56 2.91
N GLN A 48 0.10 12.59 3.60
CA GLN A 48 -1.28 12.16 3.31
C GLN A 48 -2.25 13.33 3.49
N ILE A 49 -2.12 14.08 4.59
CA ILE A 49 -2.92 15.28 4.81
C ILE A 49 -2.63 16.28 3.69
N SER A 50 -1.40 16.70 3.45
CA SER A 50 -1.12 17.77 2.48
C SER A 50 -1.49 17.39 1.03
N LYS A 51 -1.26 16.14 0.61
CA LYS A 51 -1.44 15.67 -0.78
C LYS A 51 -2.84 15.14 -1.06
N LEU A 52 -3.54 14.55 -0.08
CA LEU A 52 -4.81 13.86 -0.30
C LEU A 52 -6.01 14.59 0.33
N SER A 53 -5.79 15.46 1.32
CA SER A 53 -6.90 16.25 1.88
C SER A 53 -7.50 17.19 0.82
N HIS A 54 -8.73 17.66 1.08
CA HIS A 54 -9.50 18.56 0.21
C HIS A 54 -9.93 17.95 -1.13
N CYS A 55 -10.05 16.62 -1.21
CA CYS A 55 -10.46 15.92 -2.43
C CYS A 55 -9.55 16.22 -3.63
N ARG A 56 -8.24 16.47 -3.42
CA ARG A 56 -7.29 16.80 -4.51
C ARG A 56 -7.20 15.72 -5.59
N CYS A 57 -7.54 14.47 -5.26
CA CYS A 57 -7.66 13.40 -6.25
C CYS A 57 -8.77 13.65 -7.29
N HIS A 58 -9.69 14.57 -7.02
CA HIS A 58 -10.72 15.05 -7.96
C HIS A 58 -10.29 16.33 -8.71
N SER A 59 -8.99 16.62 -8.79
CA SER A 59 -8.53 17.71 -9.66
C SER A 59 -8.95 17.43 -11.11
N VAL A 60 -9.29 18.50 -11.84
CA VAL A 60 -9.78 18.42 -13.22
C VAL A 60 -8.81 17.70 -14.16
N ASP A 61 -7.52 17.67 -13.81
CA ASP A 61 -6.47 17.03 -14.62
C ASP A 61 -6.45 15.50 -14.46
N ILE A 62 -7.00 14.97 -13.36
CA ILE A 62 -6.93 13.55 -13.00
C ILE A 62 -8.31 12.89 -13.06
N TRP A 63 -9.37 13.66 -12.83
CA TRP A 63 -10.73 13.14 -12.67
C TRP A 63 -11.75 13.92 -13.49
N SER A 64 -12.63 13.18 -14.17
CA SER A 64 -13.76 13.72 -14.95
C SER A 64 -15.06 12.96 -14.63
N GLY A 65 -15.71 13.33 -13.52
CA GLY A 65 -17.01 12.77 -13.13
C GLY A 65 -16.93 11.31 -12.64
N THR A 66 -16.83 10.35 -13.55
CA THR A 66 -16.73 8.91 -13.20
C THR A 66 -15.46 8.27 -13.76
N HIS A 67 -14.62 9.04 -14.47
CA HIS A 67 -13.42 8.52 -15.11
C HIS A 67 -12.17 9.15 -14.50
N ILE A 68 -11.18 8.31 -14.19
CA ILE A 68 -9.83 8.71 -13.78
C ILE A 68 -8.90 8.55 -14.97
N SER A 69 -8.18 9.61 -15.30
CA SER A 69 -7.11 9.55 -16.30
C SER A 69 -5.89 8.85 -15.71
N MET A 70 -5.70 7.58 -16.06
CA MET A 70 -4.54 6.81 -15.62
C MET A 70 -3.23 7.39 -16.15
N GLU A 71 -3.25 8.02 -17.32
CA GLU A 71 -2.09 8.73 -17.86
C GLU A 71 -1.70 9.94 -17.01
N SER A 72 -2.66 10.82 -16.72
CA SER A 72 -2.43 12.00 -15.87
C SER A 72 -1.99 11.59 -14.47
N LEU A 73 -2.61 10.55 -13.92
CA LEU A 73 -2.28 10.01 -12.60
C LEU A 73 -0.87 9.43 -12.55
N SER A 74 -0.45 8.69 -13.59
CA SER A 74 0.91 8.15 -13.68
C SER A 74 1.96 9.24 -13.86
N LYS A 75 1.65 10.32 -14.59
CA LYS A 75 2.54 11.50 -14.68
C LYS A 75 2.73 12.20 -13.33
N LEU A 76 1.68 12.28 -12.51
CA LEU A 76 1.78 12.87 -11.17
C LEU A 76 2.70 12.05 -10.25
N HIS A 77 2.62 10.72 -10.31
CA HIS A 77 3.37 9.83 -9.42
C HIS A 77 4.83 9.63 -9.86
N GLY A 78 5.12 9.72 -11.15
CA GLY A 78 6.46 9.52 -11.68
C GLY A 78 7.04 8.15 -11.29
N LEU A 79 8.34 8.10 -11.00
CA LEU A 79 9.07 6.86 -10.69
C LEU A 79 9.24 6.62 -9.19
N ASP A 80 8.97 7.62 -8.35
CA ASP A 80 9.25 7.57 -6.91
C ASP A 80 8.59 6.40 -6.19
N PRO A 81 7.31 6.05 -6.44
CA PRO A 81 6.71 4.88 -5.81
C PRO A 81 7.45 3.58 -6.16
N CYS A 82 7.84 3.41 -7.42
CA CYS A 82 8.59 2.24 -7.87
C CYS A 82 9.93 2.14 -7.14
N ILE A 83 10.65 3.26 -7.01
CA ILE A 83 11.94 3.33 -6.32
C ILE A 83 11.78 2.99 -4.84
N LYS A 84 10.83 3.60 -4.15
CA LYS A 84 10.60 3.38 -2.72
C LYS A 84 10.27 1.92 -2.40
N CYS A 85 9.51 1.25 -3.27
CA CYS A 85 9.16 -0.16 -3.07
C CYS A 85 10.28 -1.13 -3.47
N HIS A 86 10.90 -0.96 -4.65
CA HIS A 86 11.83 -1.94 -5.19
C HIS A 86 13.28 -1.77 -4.75
N ILE A 87 13.64 -0.58 -4.27
CA ILE A 87 15.01 -0.25 -3.88
C ILE A 87 15.04 0.10 -2.39
N GLY A 88 14.06 0.86 -1.93
CA GLY A 88 13.80 1.08 -0.51
C GLY A 88 13.33 2.50 -0.21
N ALA A 89 12.65 2.67 0.93
CA ALA A 89 11.99 3.92 1.31
C ALA A 89 12.93 5.13 1.45
N GLY A 90 14.25 4.91 1.60
CA GLY A 90 15.26 5.97 1.63
C GLY A 90 15.65 6.52 0.25
N TYR A 91 15.15 5.93 -0.84
CA TYR A 91 15.47 6.31 -2.20
C TYR A 91 14.29 7.02 -2.91
N ASN A 92 14.62 7.90 -3.85
CA ASN A 92 13.70 8.60 -4.75
C ASN A 92 14.40 8.90 -6.09
N SER A 93 13.70 9.52 -7.04
CA SER A 93 14.25 9.86 -8.35
C SER A 93 15.47 10.79 -8.32
N GLU A 94 15.62 11.61 -7.28
CA GLU A 94 16.72 12.56 -7.11
C GLU A 94 18.01 11.89 -6.60
N ASN A 95 17.89 10.93 -5.67
CA ASN A 95 19.04 10.29 -5.02
C ASN A 95 19.33 8.86 -5.50
N LEU A 96 18.56 8.35 -6.47
CA LEU A 96 18.78 7.03 -7.03
C LEU A 96 20.16 6.95 -7.71
N ASP A 97 21.05 6.13 -7.18
CA ASP A 97 22.39 5.92 -7.74
C ASP A 97 22.43 4.78 -8.79
N ALA A 98 23.54 4.68 -9.52
CA ALA A 98 23.71 3.70 -10.58
C ALA A 98 23.83 2.25 -10.06
N ILE A 99 24.15 2.03 -8.79
CA ILE A 99 24.27 0.71 -8.19
C ILE A 99 22.89 0.22 -7.73
N ALA A 100 22.12 1.10 -7.08
CA ALA A 100 20.83 0.81 -6.48
C ALA A 100 19.81 0.23 -7.47
N VAL A 101 19.84 0.64 -8.75
CA VAL A 101 18.97 0.08 -9.79
C VAL A 101 19.24 -1.41 -10.06
N HIS A 102 20.44 -1.93 -9.76
CA HIS A 102 20.74 -3.35 -9.98
C HIS A 102 20.10 -4.26 -8.94
N ILE A 103 19.77 -3.74 -7.75
CA ILE A 103 19.21 -4.53 -6.64
C ILE A 103 17.93 -5.27 -7.09
N PRO A 104 16.91 -4.60 -7.66
CA PRO A 104 15.73 -5.30 -8.17
C PRO A 104 15.94 -6.04 -9.50
N HIS A 105 17.05 -5.79 -10.22
CA HIS A 105 17.31 -6.35 -11.56
C HIS A 105 18.39 -7.44 -11.58
N THR A 106 18.71 -8.05 -10.44
CA THR A 106 19.73 -9.12 -10.34
C THR A 106 19.47 -10.33 -11.24
N ASN A 107 18.20 -10.56 -11.61
CA ASN A 107 17.80 -11.65 -12.50
C ASN A 107 17.68 -11.24 -13.99
N VAL A 108 18.03 -10.00 -14.33
CA VAL A 108 18.03 -9.50 -15.70
C VAL A 108 19.46 -9.55 -16.26
N LYS A 109 19.61 -9.99 -17.51
CA LYS A 109 20.93 -9.99 -18.19
C LYS A 109 21.45 -8.56 -18.30
N CYS A 110 22.73 -8.33 -18.00
CA CYS A 110 23.35 -7.01 -18.06
C CYS A 110 23.17 -6.34 -19.44
N SER A 111 23.27 -7.13 -20.52
CA SER A 111 23.13 -6.63 -21.89
C SER A 111 21.72 -6.16 -22.24
N ALA A 112 20.69 -6.53 -21.46
CA ALA A 112 19.34 -6.04 -21.66
C ALA A 112 19.22 -4.51 -21.46
N CYS A 113 20.06 -3.93 -20.60
CA CYS A 113 20.10 -2.49 -20.36
C CYS A 113 21.35 -1.83 -20.97
N HIS A 114 22.49 -2.50 -20.88
CA HIS A 114 23.78 -1.93 -21.30
C HIS A 114 24.14 -2.20 -22.76
N GLY A 115 23.37 -3.04 -23.46
CA GLY A 115 23.72 -3.53 -24.79
C GLY A 115 24.88 -4.52 -24.77
N GLU A 116 25.40 -4.83 -25.96
CA GLU A 116 26.57 -5.68 -26.12
C GLU A 116 27.86 -4.83 -26.07
N GLY A 117 28.91 -5.34 -25.42
CA GLY A 117 30.22 -4.66 -25.34
C GLY A 117 30.51 -3.97 -24.01
N VAL A 118 31.03 -2.74 -24.05
CA VAL A 118 31.45 -2.01 -22.84
C VAL A 118 30.23 -1.56 -22.06
N VAL A 119 30.18 -1.95 -20.78
CA VAL A 119 29.09 -1.59 -19.87
C VAL A 119 29.16 -0.10 -19.54
N VAL A 120 28.22 0.68 -20.08
CA VAL A 120 28.07 2.12 -19.81
C VAL A 120 26.70 2.39 -19.22
N ARG A 121 26.59 3.41 -18.37
CA ARG A 121 25.31 3.81 -17.78
C ARG A 121 24.31 4.14 -18.91
N PRO A 122 23.10 3.54 -18.93
CA PRO A 122 22.07 3.89 -19.90
C PRO A 122 21.67 5.36 -19.76
N GLU A 123 21.41 6.02 -20.89
CA GLU A 123 20.99 7.43 -20.93
C GLU A 123 19.60 7.63 -20.32
N SER A 124 18.71 6.65 -20.50
CA SER A 124 17.35 6.69 -19.98
C SER A 124 17.27 6.07 -18.58
N ARG A 125 16.47 6.71 -17.73
CA ARG A 125 16.04 6.20 -16.42
C ARG A 125 14.57 5.75 -16.46
N ASP A 126 14.02 5.59 -17.65
CA ASP A 126 12.62 5.26 -17.87
C ASP A 126 12.34 3.80 -17.56
N CYS A 127 11.75 3.55 -16.38
CA CYS A 127 11.31 2.22 -15.99
C CYS A 127 10.21 1.66 -16.92
N TYR A 128 9.44 2.53 -17.59
CA TYR A 128 8.30 2.14 -18.43
C TYR A 128 8.70 1.48 -19.74
N HIS A 129 9.97 1.62 -20.15
CA HIS A 129 10.50 0.95 -21.34
C HIS A 129 10.25 -0.57 -21.29
N CYS A 130 10.47 -1.18 -20.11
CA CYS A 130 10.19 -2.59 -19.85
C CYS A 130 8.88 -2.77 -19.05
N HIS A 131 8.63 -1.93 -18.04
CA HIS A 131 7.46 -2.03 -17.15
C HIS A 131 6.30 -1.16 -17.64
N LYS A 132 5.65 -1.60 -18.73
CA LYS A 132 4.52 -0.89 -19.34
C LYS A 132 3.35 -0.72 -18.35
N GLY A 133 2.63 0.39 -18.48
CA GLY A 133 1.43 0.72 -17.70
C GLY A 133 1.70 1.47 -16.38
N GLY A 134 2.94 1.46 -15.90
CA GLY A 134 3.38 2.22 -14.74
C GLY A 134 2.75 1.83 -13.41
N VAL A 135 2.97 2.64 -12.37
CA VAL A 135 2.76 2.25 -10.96
C VAL A 135 1.35 1.74 -10.66
N HIS A 136 0.33 2.20 -11.37
CA HIS A 136 -1.06 1.80 -11.13
C HIS A 136 -1.53 0.59 -11.96
N GLU A 137 -0.75 0.14 -12.95
CA GLU A 137 -1.13 -0.98 -13.82
C GLU A 137 -0.23 -2.20 -13.61
N VAL A 138 1.07 -2.00 -13.32
CA VAL A 138 2.06 -3.09 -13.26
C VAL A 138 1.81 -4.12 -12.15
N HIS A 139 1.05 -3.75 -11.13
CA HIS A 139 0.67 -4.65 -10.04
C HIS A 139 -0.83 -4.98 -10.01
N GLY A 140 -1.66 -4.26 -10.78
CA GLY A 140 -3.10 -4.52 -10.94
C GLY A 140 -3.79 -5.05 -9.67
N GLU A 141 -4.31 -6.27 -9.77
CA GLU A 141 -5.08 -6.94 -8.70
C GLU A 141 -4.21 -7.56 -7.59
N ILE A 142 -2.90 -7.77 -7.84
CA ILE A 142 -2.01 -8.44 -6.89
C ILE A 142 -1.40 -7.48 -5.86
N LEU A 143 -1.63 -6.17 -5.99
CA LEU A 143 -1.03 -5.15 -5.12
C LEU A 143 -1.28 -5.43 -3.63
N ASN A 144 -2.50 -5.83 -3.29
CA ASN A 144 -2.87 -6.16 -1.91
C ASN A 144 -2.21 -7.44 -1.39
N GLU A 145 -1.73 -8.31 -2.28
CA GLU A 145 -1.06 -9.57 -1.97
C GLU A 145 0.46 -9.39 -1.85
N ILE A 146 1.03 -8.41 -2.57
CA ILE A 146 2.48 -8.12 -2.59
C ILE A 146 2.99 -7.65 -1.22
N CYS A 147 2.13 -7.05 -0.39
CA CYS A 147 2.47 -6.61 0.97
C CYS A 147 3.20 -7.69 1.79
N VAL A 148 2.78 -8.95 1.62
CA VAL A 148 3.31 -10.12 2.34
C VAL A 148 4.69 -10.52 1.85
N ALA A 149 5.03 -10.24 0.59
CA ALA A 149 6.32 -10.61 0.00
C ALA A 149 7.50 -9.95 0.73
N CYS A 150 7.30 -8.75 1.29
CA CYS A 150 8.32 -8.02 2.03
C CYS A 150 8.06 -7.98 3.54
N HIS A 151 6.81 -7.82 3.97
CA HIS A 151 6.47 -7.71 5.38
C HIS A 151 6.10 -9.05 6.03
N GLY A 152 6.00 -10.14 5.29
CA GLY A 152 5.58 -11.44 5.79
C GLY A 152 4.14 -11.43 6.33
N LYS A 153 3.72 -12.54 6.96
CA LYS A 153 2.34 -12.71 7.45
C LYS A 153 1.92 -11.70 8.53
N VAL A 154 2.86 -10.99 9.16
CA VAL A 154 2.55 -9.98 10.17
C VAL A 154 1.73 -8.82 9.58
N ILE A 155 1.88 -8.52 8.29
CA ILE A 155 1.15 -7.45 7.63
C ILE A 155 -0.36 -7.69 7.58
N TYR A 156 -0.81 -8.95 7.62
CA TYR A 156 -2.23 -9.29 7.62
C TYR A 156 -2.99 -8.69 8.82
N LYS A 157 -2.31 -8.47 9.94
CA LYS A 157 -2.89 -7.84 11.14
C LYS A 157 -3.09 -6.34 11.02
N PHE A 158 -2.36 -5.69 10.11
CA PHE A 158 -2.33 -4.23 9.96
C PHE A 158 -3.07 -3.74 8.70
N ALA A 159 -3.26 -4.61 7.71
CA ALA A 159 -3.89 -4.27 6.44
C ALA A 159 -5.31 -4.86 6.26
N GLU A 160 -5.92 -5.42 7.31
CA GLU A 160 -7.26 -6.05 7.27
C GLU A 160 -7.46 -7.07 6.12
N LEU A 161 -6.37 -7.72 5.67
CA LEU A 161 -6.38 -8.64 4.54
C LEU A 161 -7.09 -9.95 4.92
N LYS A 162 -8.13 -10.32 4.17
CA LYS A 162 -9.09 -11.40 4.54
C LYS A 162 -8.73 -12.80 4.02
N LYS A 163 -7.67 -12.96 3.20
CA LYS A 163 -7.21 -14.26 2.68
C LYS A 163 -5.68 -14.34 2.65
N GLU A 164 -5.14 -15.46 3.14
CA GLU A 164 -3.76 -15.84 2.82
C GLU A 164 -3.72 -16.31 1.36
N VAL A 165 -3.03 -15.58 0.48
CA VAL A 165 -2.68 -16.11 -0.84
C VAL A 165 -1.38 -16.88 -0.65
N GLY A 166 -1.45 -18.19 -0.89
CA GLY A 166 -0.37 -19.12 -0.59
C GLY A 166 0.90 -18.79 -1.38
N VAL A 167 1.79 -18.00 -0.80
CA VAL A 167 3.20 -17.99 -1.19
C VAL A 167 3.72 -19.37 -0.86
N LYS A 168 4.27 -20.09 -1.85
CA LYS A 168 4.98 -21.35 -1.60
C LYS A 168 6.23 -21.02 -0.78
N GLU A 169 6.08 -21.04 0.54
CA GLU A 169 7.20 -20.93 1.47
C GLU A 169 8.07 -22.18 1.28
N THR A 170 9.34 -22.00 0.90
CA THR A 170 10.35 -23.04 1.09
C THR A 170 10.39 -23.38 2.58
N PRO A 171 10.23 -24.65 2.99
CA PRO A 171 10.26 -25.00 4.40
C PRO A 171 11.60 -24.61 5.00
N ILE A 172 11.60 -23.58 5.84
CA ILE A 172 12.76 -23.28 6.68
C ILE A 172 12.72 -24.35 7.78
N ALA A 173 13.70 -25.24 7.79
CA ALA A 173 13.82 -26.22 8.88
C ALA A 173 13.85 -25.46 10.21
N GLU A 174 12.81 -25.67 11.01
CA GLU A 174 12.64 -25.00 12.30
C GLU A 174 13.83 -25.40 13.17
N LYS A 175 14.74 -24.45 13.45
CA LYS A 175 15.85 -24.72 14.36
C LYS A 175 15.26 -25.11 15.71
N ALA A 176 15.59 -26.31 16.19
CA ALA A 176 15.17 -26.77 17.50
C ALA A 176 15.50 -25.69 18.54
N LYS A 177 14.46 -25.22 19.25
CA LYS A 177 14.66 -24.25 20.33
C LYS A 177 15.59 -24.89 21.36
N PRO A 178 16.60 -24.15 21.87
CA PRO A 178 17.45 -24.67 22.93
C PRO A 178 16.61 -25.00 24.15
N PHE A 179 17.00 -26.05 24.87
CA PHE A 179 16.31 -26.48 26.08
C PHE A 179 16.17 -25.34 27.08
N SER A 180 14.94 -25.09 27.53
CA SER A 180 14.59 -24.02 28.45
C SER A 180 13.85 -24.62 29.65
N LEU A 181 14.49 -24.56 30.83
CA LEU A 181 13.86 -24.97 32.09
C LEU A 181 12.59 -24.18 32.36
N TYR A 182 12.55 -22.91 31.93
CA TYR A 182 11.36 -22.07 32.04
C TYR A 182 10.18 -22.64 31.24
N ASP A 183 10.41 -23.12 30.02
CA ASP A 183 9.34 -23.68 29.19
C ASP A 183 8.80 -25.01 29.76
N VAL A 184 9.69 -25.83 30.33
CA VAL A 184 9.29 -27.05 31.04
C VAL A 184 8.44 -26.72 32.25
N LEU A 185 8.90 -25.80 33.11
CA LEU A 185 8.16 -25.39 34.30
C LEU A 185 6.82 -24.75 33.92
N LYS A 186 6.80 -23.85 32.93
CA LYS A 186 5.58 -23.22 32.42
C LYS A 186 4.56 -24.24 31.94
N ASN A 187 4.98 -25.25 31.19
CA ASN A 187 4.09 -26.30 30.69
C ASN A 187 3.56 -27.18 31.83
N ILE A 188 4.39 -27.49 32.82
CA ILE A 188 3.99 -28.22 34.03
C ILE A 188 2.96 -27.41 34.81
N PHE A 189 3.22 -26.12 35.06
CA PHE A 189 2.28 -25.24 35.76
C PHE A 189 0.97 -25.04 34.99
N ALA A 190 1.02 -24.88 33.66
CA ALA A 190 -0.16 -24.79 32.81
C ALA A 190 -0.97 -26.09 32.79
N GLY A 191 -0.32 -27.25 32.89
CA GLY A 191 -0.98 -28.56 33.00
C GLY A 191 -1.60 -28.81 34.38
N LEU A 192 -0.99 -28.29 35.45
CA LEU A 192 -1.45 -28.49 36.84
C LEU A 192 -2.54 -27.50 37.27
N LEU A 193 -2.49 -26.25 36.83
CA LEU A 193 -3.44 -25.21 37.25
C LEU A 193 -4.70 -25.12 36.39
N GLY A 194 -4.76 -25.87 35.28
CA GLY A 194 -5.86 -25.77 34.33
C GLY A 194 -5.90 -24.38 33.67
N ARG A 195 -6.57 -24.29 32.52
CA ARG A 195 -6.75 -23.01 31.82
C ARG A 195 -7.60 -22.08 32.69
N ILE A 196 -7.03 -20.97 33.13
CA ILE A 196 -7.81 -19.74 33.35
C ILE A 196 -7.84 -19.02 32.00
#